data_AF-A0A3D4NXY1-F1
#
_entry.id   AF-A0A3D4NXY1-F1
#
_cell.length_a   1.000
_cell.length_b   1.000
_cell.length_c   1.000
_cell.angle_alpha   90.00
_cell.angle_beta   90.00
_cell.angle_gamma   90.00
#
_symmetry.space_group_name_H-M   'P 1'
#
loop_
_entity.id
_entity.type
_entity.pdbx_description
1 polymer ?
#
loop_
_entity_poly.entity_id
_entity_poly.type
_entity_poly.pdbx_seq_one_letter_code
_entity_poly.pdbx_strand_id
1 'polypeptide(L)'
;MWYHDHAWGITRTNAYAGIASGYVLVDPTAEAAFDTANPGVPSALDLGIINSKFFYLIFQDKVFFGQGGAPADYGANAGPGDLFYAYTYDPALFGPAGPPSFGEGLQTPFPVPSCVPEFFGDTILVNGAAYPTLEVEARPVRIRMLNACSSRFLNPRLVATMGKIFPESAEPDVRNLGPGFIQIGTEGGYLPQAVPVSGQGFAPLLLAPAERADILIDFSKVKPGKEFILYNDAPGPYPGGAGIFDFYPKNSKTPWSTPGFGPNTRTLMKIRVIAPTTAATPLPRTVNMGAANLSDPLLVTQTPGIPTPIPGSIQFGGQTFPVNVRTLTLNEGFDEYGRLGQFLGTDTPEAGAMAGFYGRKYDSPATEVAPAGSVEVWQIANITADTHPIHFHLSNVQILYRQAINVKLGGTFTINPIGNPIAPDLNEMGYKETVRMNPGEVTTVIMKFDIGPNPPNVPVIPPSPRTGGAEYVWHCHILEHEEHDMMRPLVII
;
A
#
# COMPACT_ATOMS: atom_id res chain seq x y z
N MET A 1 -4.20 10.87 4.57
CA MET A 1 -4.59 10.80 3.15
C MET A 1 -3.40 11.14 2.28
N TRP A 2 -3.61 11.07 0.98
CA TRP A 2 -2.73 11.51 -0.08
C TRP A 2 -3.59 11.70 -1.33
N TYR A 3 -3.07 12.38 -2.34
CA TYR A 3 -3.70 12.50 -3.65
C TYR A 3 -2.69 12.11 -4.71
N HIS A 4 -3.18 11.47 -5.77
CA HIS A 4 -2.40 11.13 -6.95
C HIS A 4 -3.28 11.17 -8.20
N ASP A 5 -2.66 11.18 -9.37
CA ASP A 5 -3.40 11.04 -10.62
C ASP A 5 -4.11 9.68 -10.69
N HIS A 6 -5.30 9.66 -11.28
CA HIS A 6 -6.14 8.46 -11.43
C HIS A 6 -6.80 8.45 -12.82
N ALA A 7 -6.09 8.94 -13.84
CA ALA A 7 -6.61 9.00 -15.20
C ALA A 7 -6.54 7.62 -15.86
N TRP A 8 -7.70 7.12 -16.30
CA TRP A 8 -7.81 5.79 -16.91
C TRP A 8 -6.85 5.62 -18.10
N GLY A 9 -6.06 4.55 -18.05
CA GLY A 9 -5.09 4.20 -19.09
C GLY A 9 -3.74 4.93 -19.00
N ILE A 10 -3.53 5.80 -18.00
CA ILE A 10 -2.24 6.48 -17.78
C ILE A 10 -1.89 6.73 -16.29
N THR A 11 -2.66 6.23 -15.31
CA THR A 11 -2.40 6.38 -13.87
C THR A 11 -0.94 6.09 -13.52
N ARG A 12 -0.38 4.96 -13.98
CA ARG A 12 0.97 4.53 -13.59
C ARG A 12 2.01 5.55 -14.06
N THR A 13 1.83 6.10 -15.26
CA THR A 13 2.78 7.07 -15.83
C THR A 13 2.64 8.46 -15.20
N ASN A 14 1.43 8.91 -14.90
CA ASN A 14 1.21 10.24 -14.30
C ASN A 14 1.63 10.27 -12.81
N ALA A 15 1.27 9.26 -12.03
CA ALA A 15 1.76 9.12 -10.66
C ALA A 15 3.29 8.97 -10.64
N TYR A 16 3.85 8.20 -11.59
CA TYR A 16 5.29 8.06 -11.73
C TYR A 16 6.00 9.36 -12.14
N ALA A 17 5.38 10.20 -12.95
CA ALA A 17 5.90 11.53 -13.32
C ALA A 17 5.96 12.50 -12.12
N GLY A 18 5.25 12.20 -11.02
CA GLY A 18 5.31 12.97 -9.77
C GLY A 18 3.97 13.54 -9.31
N ILE A 19 2.86 13.20 -9.97
CA ILE A 19 1.51 13.62 -9.54
C ILE A 19 1.04 12.68 -8.41
N ALA A 20 1.73 12.75 -7.27
CA ALA A 20 1.44 11.99 -6.06
C ALA A 20 2.02 12.73 -4.84
N SER A 21 1.17 13.08 -3.87
CA SER A 21 1.62 13.83 -2.69
C SER A 21 0.78 13.55 -1.46
N GLY A 22 1.41 13.67 -0.29
CA GLY A 22 0.78 13.46 1.01
C GLY A 22 -0.23 14.54 1.35
N TYR A 23 -1.34 14.14 1.98
CA TYR A 23 -2.37 15.06 2.47
C TYR A 23 -2.77 14.69 3.90
N VAL A 24 -2.48 15.58 4.85
CA VAL A 24 -2.76 15.32 6.27
C VAL A 24 -4.04 16.04 6.66
N LEU A 25 -5.07 15.27 7.01
CA LEU A 25 -6.21 15.77 7.77
C LEU A 25 -5.87 15.67 9.26
N VAL A 26 -6.13 16.74 9.99
CA VAL A 26 -5.98 16.81 11.45
C VAL A 26 -7.31 17.27 12.03
N ASP A 27 -7.85 16.50 12.96
CA ASP A 27 -8.89 16.98 13.88
C ASP A 27 -8.19 17.56 15.11
N PRO A 28 -8.19 18.90 15.30
CA PRO A 28 -7.49 19.53 16.41
C PRO A 28 -8.06 19.14 17.78
N THR A 29 -9.32 18.75 17.86
CA THR A 29 -9.96 18.32 19.12
C THR A 29 -9.49 16.93 19.51
N ALA A 30 -9.51 16.00 18.56
CA ALA A 30 -8.98 14.65 18.75
C ALA A 30 -7.48 14.72 19.08
N GLU A 31 -6.71 15.50 18.32
CA GLU A 31 -5.27 15.64 18.53
C GLU A 31 -4.93 16.22 19.92
N ALA A 32 -5.60 17.29 20.34
CA ALA A 32 -5.36 17.88 21.67
C ALA A 32 -5.67 16.90 22.82
N ALA A 33 -6.70 16.05 22.66
CA ALA A 33 -7.02 15.02 23.63
C ALA A 33 -5.98 13.89 23.65
N PHE A 34 -5.49 13.47 22.49
CA PHE A 34 -4.39 12.51 22.38
C PHE A 34 -3.12 13.04 23.04
N ASP A 35 -2.74 14.28 22.74
CA ASP A 35 -1.55 14.94 23.30
C ASP A 35 -1.63 15.05 24.83
N THR A 36 -2.79 15.45 25.35
CA THR A 36 -3.04 15.56 26.81
C THR A 36 -2.92 14.21 27.51
N ALA A 37 -3.43 13.15 26.89
CA ALA A 37 -3.36 11.80 27.43
C ALA A 37 -1.97 11.16 27.32
N ASN A 38 -1.12 11.69 26.43
CA ASN A 38 0.19 11.12 26.10
C ASN A 38 1.34 12.15 26.18
N PRO A 39 1.68 12.67 27.37
CA PRO A 39 2.79 13.60 27.53
C PRO A 39 4.10 13.02 26.95
N GLY A 40 4.75 13.78 26.07
CA GLY A 40 6.01 13.37 25.42
C GLY A 40 5.83 12.79 24.00
N VAL A 41 4.59 12.45 23.60
CA VAL A 41 4.30 12.13 22.20
C VAL A 41 4.27 13.43 21.37
N PRO A 42 4.95 13.48 20.22
CA PRO A 42 4.87 14.62 19.31
C PRO A 42 3.49 14.78 18.67
N SER A 43 3.00 16.02 18.67
CA SER A 43 1.70 16.37 18.09
C SER A 43 1.77 16.37 16.56
N ALA A 44 0.69 15.94 15.91
CA ALA A 44 0.51 16.14 14.47
C ALA A 44 0.40 17.62 14.10
N LEU A 45 0.07 18.49 15.07
CA LEU A 45 0.09 19.95 14.90
C LEU A 45 1.50 20.53 14.73
N ASP A 46 2.55 19.76 15.05
CA ASP A 46 3.94 20.17 14.83
C ASP A 46 4.37 20.07 13.34
N LEU A 47 3.48 19.65 12.42
CA LEU A 47 3.80 19.52 10.99
C LEU A 47 4.26 20.85 10.39
N GLY A 48 5.43 20.84 9.74
CA GLY A 48 5.92 22.00 8.97
C GLY A 48 6.45 23.16 9.82
N ILE A 49 6.58 22.99 11.14
CA ILE A 49 7.20 23.98 12.03
C ILE A 49 8.72 23.80 12.06
N ILE A 50 9.48 24.88 12.27
CA ILE A 50 10.93 24.81 12.52
C ILE A 50 11.18 23.91 13.75
N ASN A 51 12.14 22.97 13.64
CA ASN A 51 12.38 21.91 14.64
C ASN A 51 11.18 20.96 14.83
N SER A 52 10.45 20.68 13.75
CA SER A 52 9.33 19.73 13.78
C SER A 52 9.76 18.38 14.37
N LYS A 53 8.86 17.81 15.16
CA LYS A 53 8.97 16.46 15.72
C LYS A 53 8.03 15.50 15.01
N PHE A 54 7.33 15.97 13.98
CA PHE A 54 6.40 15.22 13.17
C PHE A 54 6.80 15.30 11.69
N PHE A 55 7.09 14.15 11.10
CA PHE A 55 7.56 14.06 9.72
C PHE A 55 6.59 13.25 8.87
N TYR A 56 6.34 13.71 7.64
CA TYR A 56 5.67 12.88 6.62
C TYR A 56 6.72 12.41 5.62
N LEU A 57 6.93 11.10 5.53
CA LEU A 57 7.82 10.44 4.59
C LEU A 57 7.01 9.75 3.50
N ILE A 58 7.18 10.20 2.26
CA ILE A 58 6.55 9.66 1.06
C ILE A 58 7.63 8.92 0.29
N PHE A 59 7.47 7.60 0.17
CA PHE A 59 8.42 6.74 -0.51
C PHE A 59 7.99 6.54 -1.96
N GLN A 60 8.94 6.66 -2.89
CA GLN A 60 8.77 6.30 -4.29
C GLN A 60 10.05 5.61 -4.76
N ASP A 61 9.95 4.70 -5.72
CA ASP A 61 11.09 4.19 -6.46
C ASP A 61 11.04 4.68 -7.91
N LYS A 62 12.20 5.09 -8.42
CA LYS A 62 12.38 5.61 -9.79
C LYS A 62 13.59 4.95 -10.44
N VAL A 63 13.68 5.09 -11.75
CA VAL A 63 14.88 4.83 -12.55
C VAL A 63 15.19 6.10 -13.32
N PHE A 64 16.46 6.45 -13.40
CA PHE A 64 16.95 7.59 -14.15
C PHE A 64 17.91 7.13 -15.24
N PHE A 65 17.87 7.78 -16.40
CA PHE A 65 18.88 7.52 -17.41
C PHE A 65 20.27 7.92 -16.92
N GLY A 66 21.21 6.99 -17.05
CA GLY A 66 22.63 7.27 -16.82
C GLY A 66 23.24 8.13 -17.93
N GLN A 67 24.56 8.33 -17.85
CA GLN A 67 25.32 9.10 -18.84
C GLN A 67 25.29 8.50 -20.26
N GLY A 68 24.89 7.24 -20.40
CA GLY A 68 24.68 6.58 -21.70
C GLY A 68 23.46 7.10 -22.48
N GLY A 69 22.59 7.92 -21.85
CA GLY A 69 21.38 8.44 -22.46
C GLY A 69 20.26 7.40 -22.59
N ALA A 70 19.16 7.81 -23.22
CA ALA A 70 18.04 6.92 -23.50
C ALA A 70 18.27 6.05 -24.75
N PRO A 71 17.67 4.84 -24.82
CA PRO A 71 17.59 4.09 -26.06
C PRO A 71 16.98 4.92 -27.19
N ALA A 72 17.44 4.69 -28.43
CA ALA A 72 17.01 5.48 -29.59
C ALA A 72 15.48 5.40 -29.86
N ASP A 73 14.84 4.34 -29.39
CA ASP A 73 13.41 4.04 -29.50
C ASP A 73 12.57 4.51 -28.30
N TYR A 74 13.17 5.08 -27.25
CA TYR A 74 12.44 5.62 -26.10
C TYR A 74 11.80 6.99 -26.37
N GLY A 75 12.51 7.85 -27.10
CA GLY A 75 12.06 9.20 -27.44
C GLY A 75 13.22 10.15 -27.69
N ALA A 76 13.09 11.02 -28.71
CA ALA A 76 14.19 11.83 -29.24
C ALA A 76 14.78 12.88 -28.25
N ASN A 77 14.14 13.10 -27.10
CA ASN A 77 14.50 14.16 -26.16
C ASN A 77 14.96 13.66 -24.78
N ALA A 78 15.01 12.34 -24.54
CA ALA A 78 15.41 11.81 -23.23
C ALA A 78 16.93 11.74 -23.10
N GLY A 79 17.46 12.26 -22.00
CA GLY A 79 18.88 12.36 -21.70
C GLY A 79 19.23 11.98 -20.25
N PRO A 80 20.52 12.08 -19.87
CA PRO A 80 20.97 11.72 -18.53
C PRO A 80 20.23 12.49 -17.44
N GLY A 81 19.73 11.77 -16.44
CA GLY A 81 18.94 12.32 -15.33
C GLY A 81 17.43 12.39 -15.58
N ASP A 82 16.96 12.15 -16.80
CA ASP A 82 15.53 12.02 -17.07
C ASP A 82 14.98 10.69 -16.54
N LEU A 83 13.68 10.65 -16.26
CA LEU A 83 13.00 9.44 -15.79
C LEU A 83 12.92 8.37 -16.89
N PHE A 84 13.33 7.16 -16.53
CA PHE A 84 13.03 5.95 -17.29
C PHE A 84 11.79 5.26 -16.72
N TYR A 85 10.93 4.75 -17.60
CA TYR A 85 9.83 3.85 -17.26
C TYR A 85 9.74 2.74 -18.30
N ALA A 86 9.43 1.51 -17.89
CA ALA A 86 9.39 0.39 -18.82
C ALA A 86 8.24 0.54 -19.84
N TYR A 87 8.54 0.34 -21.12
CA TYR A 87 7.61 0.62 -22.23
C TYR A 87 7.53 -0.53 -23.25
N THR A 88 8.15 -1.67 -22.96
CA THR A 88 8.14 -2.87 -23.79
C THR A 88 7.84 -4.08 -22.93
N TYR A 89 6.97 -4.96 -23.39
CA TYR A 89 6.74 -6.24 -22.74
C TYR A 89 7.94 -7.16 -23.02
N ASP A 90 8.61 -7.63 -21.97
CA ASP A 90 9.75 -8.54 -22.07
C ASP A 90 9.32 -9.97 -21.70
N PRO A 91 9.20 -10.89 -22.67
CA PRO A 91 8.83 -12.28 -22.41
C PRO A 91 9.83 -13.05 -21.56
N ALA A 92 11.08 -12.60 -21.49
CA ALA A 92 12.08 -13.23 -20.63
C ALA A 92 11.83 -12.91 -19.14
N LEU A 93 11.17 -11.79 -18.85
CA LEU A 93 10.79 -11.38 -17.49
C LEU A 93 9.39 -11.86 -17.12
N PHE A 94 8.43 -11.72 -18.03
CA PHE A 94 7.00 -11.90 -17.73
C PHE A 94 6.35 -13.12 -18.38
N GLY A 95 7.13 -13.91 -19.12
CA GLY A 95 6.67 -15.10 -19.81
C GLY A 95 6.27 -14.87 -21.28
N PRO A 96 6.14 -15.95 -22.07
CA PRO A 96 5.72 -15.86 -23.47
C PRO A 96 4.26 -15.40 -23.58
N ALA A 97 3.85 -15.00 -24.79
CA ALA A 97 2.46 -14.67 -25.09
C ALA A 97 1.52 -15.83 -24.70
N GLY A 98 0.56 -15.56 -23.83
CA GLY A 98 -0.47 -16.52 -23.41
C GLY A 98 -1.73 -16.47 -24.28
N PRO A 99 -2.63 -17.46 -24.13
CA PRO A 99 -3.94 -17.43 -24.81
C PRO A 99 -4.83 -16.33 -24.22
N PRO A 100 -5.46 -15.45 -25.04
CA PRO A 100 -6.33 -14.39 -24.55
C PRO A 100 -7.49 -14.92 -23.70
N SER A 101 -7.74 -14.26 -22.56
CA SER A 101 -8.61 -14.78 -21.51
C SER A 101 -10.10 -14.54 -21.73
N PHE A 102 -10.49 -13.62 -22.63
CA PHE A 102 -11.89 -13.30 -22.92
C PHE A 102 -12.36 -13.85 -24.28
N GLY A 103 -11.65 -14.86 -24.81
CA GLY A 103 -12.02 -15.55 -26.04
C GLY A 103 -11.63 -14.81 -27.33
N GLU A 104 -10.83 -13.75 -27.23
CA GLU A 104 -10.28 -13.05 -28.39
C GLU A 104 -9.25 -13.88 -29.15
N GLY A 105 -8.99 -13.50 -30.41
CA GLY A 105 -7.87 -14.04 -31.17
C GLY A 105 -6.56 -13.37 -30.76
N LEU A 106 -5.50 -14.16 -30.58
CA LEU A 106 -4.17 -13.66 -30.22
C LEU A 106 -3.62 -12.72 -31.31
N GLN A 107 -3.26 -11.50 -30.92
CA GLN A 107 -2.66 -10.48 -31.76
C GLN A 107 -1.15 -10.42 -31.57
N THR A 108 -0.40 -10.30 -32.66
CA THR A 108 1.07 -10.18 -32.66
C THR A 108 1.52 -9.13 -33.68
N PRO A 109 2.67 -8.46 -33.47
CA PRO A 109 3.53 -8.52 -32.29
C PRO A 109 2.94 -7.78 -31.07
N PHE A 110 3.65 -7.81 -29.93
CA PHE A 110 3.30 -6.94 -28.80
C PHE A 110 3.33 -5.46 -29.25
N PRO A 111 2.41 -4.62 -28.73
CA PRO A 111 2.41 -3.20 -29.04
C PRO A 111 3.67 -2.51 -28.49
N VAL A 112 4.08 -1.40 -29.11
CA VAL A 112 5.13 -0.52 -28.59
C VAL A 112 4.62 0.93 -28.66
N PRO A 113 4.48 1.64 -27.53
CA PRO A 113 4.76 1.17 -26.17
C PRO A 113 3.77 0.08 -25.69
N SER A 114 4.21 -0.73 -24.73
CA SER A 114 3.41 -1.73 -24.02
C SER A 114 3.42 -1.46 -22.53
N CYS A 115 2.29 -1.76 -21.87
CA CYS A 115 2.26 -1.98 -20.42
C CYS A 115 3.20 -3.14 -20.05
N VAL A 116 3.77 -3.07 -18.85
CA VAL A 116 4.46 -4.17 -18.17
C VAL A 116 3.62 -4.59 -16.96
N PRO A 117 3.60 -5.86 -16.55
CA PRO A 117 2.79 -6.31 -15.41
C PRO A 117 3.16 -5.62 -14.09
N GLU A 118 4.43 -5.34 -13.86
CA GLU A 118 4.92 -4.62 -12.67
C GLU A 118 6.18 -3.82 -13.02
N PHE A 119 6.45 -2.75 -12.25
CA PHE A 119 7.63 -1.92 -12.41
C PHE A 119 8.33 -1.66 -11.07
N PHE A 120 9.63 -1.98 -11.01
CA PHE A 120 10.46 -1.79 -9.84
C PHE A 120 11.60 -0.82 -10.15
N GLY A 121 11.57 0.35 -9.53
CA GLY A 121 12.63 1.34 -9.63
C GLY A 121 13.88 0.93 -8.86
N ASP A 122 15.05 1.39 -9.32
CA ASP A 122 16.35 1.08 -8.74
C ASP A 122 16.85 2.15 -7.75
N THR A 123 16.19 3.31 -7.76
CA THR A 123 16.55 4.49 -6.96
C THR A 123 15.39 4.85 -6.03
N ILE A 124 15.61 4.77 -4.72
CA ILE A 124 14.59 5.17 -3.73
C ILE A 124 14.62 6.68 -3.52
N LEU A 125 13.44 7.27 -3.57
CA LEU A 125 13.17 8.65 -3.23
C LEU A 125 12.36 8.70 -1.93
N VAL A 126 12.69 9.66 -1.08
CA VAL A 126 11.85 10.06 0.06
C VAL A 126 11.56 11.55 -0.09
N ASN A 127 10.28 11.91 -0.16
CA ASN A 127 9.82 13.28 -0.42
C ASN A 127 10.49 13.91 -1.66
N GLY A 128 10.68 13.12 -2.73
CA GLY A 128 11.27 13.57 -3.99
C GLY A 128 12.80 13.62 -4.03
N ALA A 129 13.49 13.41 -2.91
CA ALA A 129 14.96 13.37 -2.87
C ALA A 129 15.47 11.93 -2.87
N ALA A 130 16.50 11.63 -3.67
CA ALA A 130 17.14 10.31 -3.67
C ALA A 130 17.96 10.11 -2.38
N TYR A 131 17.69 9.01 -1.66
CA TYR A 131 18.41 8.58 -0.46
C TYR A 131 18.76 9.70 0.55
N PRO A 132 17.80 10.53 1.01
CA PRO A 132 18.12 11.72 1.78
C PRO A 132 18.61 11.37 3.19
N THR A 133 19.15 12.38 3.87
CA THR A 133 19.41 12.32 5.32
C THR A 133 18.40 13.18 6.07
N LEU A 134 17.77 12.63 7.09
CA LEU A 134 16.93 13.35 8.03
C LEU A 134 17.66 13.51 9.36
N GLU A 135 17.75 14.74 9.85
CA GLU A 135 18.20 15.01 11.22
C GLU A 135 17.01 15.01 12.17
N VAL A 136 17.12 14.28 13.27
CA VAL A 136 16.12 14.23 14.35
C VAL A 136 16.79 14.50 15.68
N GLU A 137 16.13 15.25 16.57
CA GLU A 137 16.64 15.42 17.94
C GLU A 137 16.61 14.09 18.71
N ALA A 138 17.50 13.91 19.69
CA ALA A 138 17.48 12.80 20.63
C ALA A 138 16.25 12.89 21.56
N ARG A 139 15.07 12.58 21.03
CA ARG A 139 13.75 12.64 21.67
C ARG A 139 12.74 11.77 20.91
N PRO A 140 11.50 11.61 21.42
CA PRO A 140 10.43 11.02 20.62
C PRO A 140 10.12 11.84 19.38
N VAL A 141 9.98 11.15 18.24
CA VAL A 141 9.47 11.71 16.98
C VAL A 141 8.24 10.92 16.53
N ARG A 142 7.34 11.59 15.82
CA ARG A 142 6.21 10.98 15.13
C ARG A 142 6.49 11.02 13.63
N ILE A 143 6.26 9.92 12.94
CA ILE A 143 6.50 9.80 11.51
C ILE A 143 5.25 9.20 10.88
N ARG A 144 4.69 9.89 9.89
CA ARG A 144 3.72 9.31 8.97
C ARG A 144 4.45 8.81 7.74
N MET A 145 4.31 7.54 7.43
CA MET A 145 4.86 6.90 6.24
C MET A 145 3.76 6.71 5.21
N LEU A 146 4.06 6.99 3.94
CA LEU A 146 3.23 6.65 2.79
C LEU A 146 4.08 5.86 1.80
N ASN A 147 3.64 4.66 1.44
CA ASN A 147 4.18 3.96 0.29
C ASN A 147 3.48 4.45 -0.99
N ALA A 148 4.17 5.29 -1.76
CA ALA A 148 3.72 5.79 -3.06
C ALA A 148 4.56 5.23 -4.22
N CYS A 149 5.21 4.08 -4.01
CA CYS A 149 5.83 3.29 -5.07
C CYS A 149 4.76 2.67 -5.97
N SER A 150 5.08 2.42 -7.25
CA SER A 150 4.12 1.83 -8.19
C SER A 150 3.75 0.39 -7.82
N SER A 151 4.74 -0.47 -7.59
CA SER A 151 4.53 -1.90 -7.25
C SER A 151 5.27 -2.35 -5.99
N ARG A 152 6.27 -1.57 -5.53
CA ARG A 152 7.19 -1.99 -4.47
C ARG A 152 6.54 -1.97 -3.09
N PHE A 153 6.52 -3.13 -2.44
CA PHE A 153 6.25 -3.25 -1.01
C PHE A 153 7.45 -2.76 -0.19
N LEU A 154 7.20 -2.25 1.01
CA LEU A 154 8.23 -1.80 1.93
C LEU A 154 8.11 -2.53 3.27
N ASN A 155 9.23 -2.94 3.84
CA ASN A 155 9.35 -3.46 5.20
C ASN A 155 10.31 -2.58 6.03
N PRO A 156 9.92 -1.32 6.34
CA PRO A 156 10.78 -0.37 7.04
C PRO A 156 11.19 -0.85 8.43
N ARG A 157 12.50 -0.76 8.73
CA ARG A 157 13.06 -0.85 10.09
C ARG A 157 14.30 0.01 10.24
N LEU A 158 14.62 0.46 11.45
CA LEU A 158 15.89 1.15 11.70
C LEU A 158 17.00 0.15 12.00
N VAL A 159 18.14 0.33 11.33
CA VAL A 159 19.37 -0.43 11.56
C VAL A 159 20.55 0.53 11.65
N ALA A 160 21.60 0.17 12.37
CA ALA A 160 22.82 0.95 12.43
C ALA A 160 23.50 1.01 11.05
N THR A 161 24.41 1.98 10.86
CA THR A 161 25.33 1.96 9.72
C THR A 161 26.42 0.91 9.93
N MET A 162 26.89 0.24 8.86
CA MET A 162 27.98 -0.76 8.95
C MET A 162 29.29 -0.18 9.45
N GLY A 163 29.56 1.08 9.14
CA GLY A 163 30.75 1.79 9.57
C GLY A 163 30.48 3.26 9.87
N LYS A 164 31.53 3.99 10.23
CA LYS A 164 31.47 5.45 10.49
C LYS A 164 31.97 6.31 9.35
N ILE A 165 32.65 5.69 8.38
CA ILE A 165 33.27 6.37 7.23
C ILE A 165 32.69 5.80 5.94
N PHE A 166 32.63 6.63 4.91
CA PHE A 166 32.22 6.21 3.58
C PHE A 166 33.19 5.17 3.01
N PRO A 167 32.71 4.12 2.31
CA PRO A 167 31.32 3.85 1.93
C PRO A 167 30.47 3.15 3.01
N GLU A 168 31.08 2.54 4.02
CA GLU A 168 30.37 1.73 5.04
C GLU A 168 29.32 2.52 5.85
N SER A 169 29.52 3.83 6.03
CA SER A 169 28.54 4.70 6.70
C SER A 169 27.23 4.89 5.94
N ALA A 170 27.17 4.45 4.68
CA ALA A 170 25.96 4.48 3.85
C ALA A 170 25.31 3.09 3.71
N GLU A 171 25.91 2.06 4.30
CA GLU A 171 25.40 0.68 4.21
C GLU A 171 24.70 0.24 5.50
N PRO A 172 23.59 -0.51 5.40
CA PRO A 172 22.84 -0.98 6.55
C PRO A 172 23.52 -2.17 7.25
N ASP A 173 23.69 -2.07 8.58
CA ASP A 173 24.05 -3.21 9.42
C ASP A 173 22.81 -3.88 10.00
N VAL A 174 22.25 -4.79 9.24
CA VAL A 174 21.00 -5.51 9.59
C VAL A 174 21.10 -6.36 10.87
N ARG A 175 22.31 -6.56 11.42
CA ARG A 175 22.50 -7.28 12.70
C ARG A 175 22.33 -6.37 13.92
N ASN A 176 22.40 -5.06 13.72
CA ASN A 176 22.34 -4.06 14.79
C ASN A 176 21.10 -3.18 14.60
N LEU A 177 19.98 -3.63 15.18
CA LEU A 177 18.72 -2.87 15.13
C LEU A 177 18.84 -1.53 15.87
N GLY A 178 18.19 -0.51 15.30
CA GLY A 178 17.93 0.76 15.95
C GLY A 178 16.68 0.72 16.85
N PRO A 179 16.20 1.89 17.31
CA PRO A 179 14.94 1.97 18.03
C PRO A 179 13.78 1.37 17.21
N GLY A 180 12.92 0.60 17.87
CA GLY A 180 11.71 0.05 17.25
C GLY A 180 10.60 1.09 17.09
N PHE A 181 9.54 0.72 16.38
CA PHE A 181 8.41 1.60 16.10
C PHE A 181 7.20 1.24 16.98
N ILE A 182 6.37 2.24 17.26
CA ILE A 182 5.03 2.04 17.82
C ILE A 182 4.05 2.66 16.84
N GLN A 183 3.25 1.84 16.16
CA GLN A 183 2.21 2.30 15.27
C GLN A 183 0.97 2.72 16.07
N ILE A 184 0.47 3.92 15.79
CA ILE A 184 -0.70 4.52 16.45
C ILE A 184 -1.85 4.75 15.46
N GLY A 185 -1.59 4.67 14.15
CA GLY A 185 -2.61 4.87 13.14
C GLY A 185 -2.29 4.20 11.80
N THR A 186 -3.33 4.06 11.00
CA THR A 186 -3.36 3.55 9.64
C THR A 186 -3.85 4.65 8.69
N GLU A 187 -4.16 4.27 7.47
CA GLU A 187 -4.79 5.11 6.45
C GLU A 187 -6.13 5.70 6.91
N GLY A 188 -6.91 4.88 7.62
CA GLY A 188 -8.25 5.19 8.12
C GLY A 188 -8.28 5.89 9.48
N GLY A 189 -7.14 6.35 10.00
CA GLY A 189 -7.05 7.12 11.25
C GLY A 189 -6.34 6.37 12.38
N TYR A 190 -6.68 6.72 13.63
CA TYR A 190 -6.08 6.10 14.81
C TYR A 190 -6.46 4.63 14.96
N LEU A 191 -5.49 3.80 15.35
CA LEU A 191 -5.73 2.41 15.73
C LEU A 191 -6.46 2.34 17.08
N PRO A 192 -7.28 1.29 17.32
CA PRO A 192 -7.88 1.06 18.64
C PRO A 192 -6.85 0.90 19.77
N GLN A 193 -5.64 0.44 19.43
CA GLN A 193 -4.52 0.25 20.34
C GLN A 193 -3.20 0.58 19.64
N ALA A 194 -2.22 1.07 20.41
CA ALA A 194 -0.88 1.30 19.91
C ALA A 194 -0.14 -0.04 19.79
N VAL A 195 0.48 -0.29 18.63
CA VAL A 195 1.06 -1.59 18.28
C VAL A 195 2.57 -1.46 18.07
N PRO A 196 3.41 -2.12 18.87
CA PRO A 196 4.83 -2.21 18.61
C PRO A 196 5.12 -2.97 17.30
N VAL A 197 5.85 -2.35 16.39
CA VAL A 197 6.22 -2.91 15.07
C VAL A 197 7.69 -2.60 14.75
N SER A 198 8.31 -3.38 13.86
CA SER A 198 9.67 -3.15 13.33
C SER A 198 10.72 -2.80 14.38
N GLY A 199 10.98 -3.72 15.30
CA GLY A 199 11.98 -3.59 16.36
C GLY A 199 12.35 -4.95 16.94
N GLN A 200 13.25 -4.98 17.92
CA GLN A 200 13.68 -6.23 18.56
C GLN A 200 12.47 -6.97 19.17
N GLY A 201 12.11 -8.13 18.61
CA GLY A 201 10.99 -8.95 19.07
C GLY A 201 9.60 -8.44 18.66
N PHE A 202 9.51 -7.46 17.77
CA PHE A 202 8.24 -6.96 17.24
C PHE A 202 7.93 -7.54 15.86
N ALA A 203 6.65 -7.57 15.51
CA ALA A 203 6.22 -7.94 14.16
C ALA A 203 6.72 -6.90 13.14
N PRO A 204 7.00 -7.29 11.89
CA PRO A 204 7.38 -6.35 10.83
C PRO A 204 6.28 -5.32 10.54
N LEU A 205 6.67 -4.11 10.16
CA LEU A 205 5.78 -3.14 9.52
C LEU A 205 5.87 -3.35 8.00
N LEU A 206 4.94 -4.08 7.41
CA LEU A 206 4.81 -4.15 5.96
C LEU A 206 3.89 -3.03 5.48
N LEU A 207 4.31 -2.32 4.43
CA LEU A 207 3.52 -1.30 3.73
C LEU A 207 3.46 -1.67 2.26
N ALA A 208 2.29 -2.09 1.79
CA ALA A 208 2.02 -2.23 0.37
C ALA A 208 1.81 -0.85 -0.28
N PRO A 209 1.87 -0.74 -1.63
CA PRO A 209 1.46 0.47 -2.33
C PRO A 209 0.14 1.05 -1.81
N ALA A 210 0.08 2.38 -1.68
CA ALA A 210 -0.97 3.18 -1.04
C ALA A 210 -1.15 3.02 0.48
N GLU A 211 -0.49 2.08 1.15
CA GLU A 211 -0.59 1.97 2.61
C GLU A 211 0.13 3.11 3.34
N ARG A 212 -0.39 3.46 4.52
CA ARG A 212 0.17 4.45 5.44
C ARG A 212 0.25 3.91 6.84
N ALA A 213 1.31 4.29 7.54
CA ALA A 213 1.45 4.07 8.97
C ALA A 213 1.81 5.37 9.68
N ASP A 214 1.11 5.65 10.77
CA ASP A 214 1.47 6.70 11.72
C ASP A 214 2.21 6.05 12.89
N ILE A 215 3.50 6.35 13.02
CA ILE A 215 4.39 5.67 13.96
C ILE A 215 5.10 6.65 14.89
N LEU A 216 5.45 6.17 16.07
CA LEU A 216 6.31 6.83 17.04
C LEU A 216 7.65 6.10 17.12
N ILE A 217 8.73 6.88 17.23
CA ILE A 217 10.08 6.36 17.43
C ILE A 217 10.73 7.16 18.57
N ASP A 218 11.24 6.47 19.59
CA ASP A 218 11.89 7.12 20.74
C ASP A 218 13.42 7.19 20.58
N PHE A 219 13.92 8.36 20.20
CA PHE A 219 15.37 8.62 20.18
C PHE A 219 15.91 9.22 21.48
N SER A 220 15.10 9.38 22.54
CA SER A 220 15.52 10.06 23.79
C SER A 220 16.70 9.39 24.50
N LYS A 221 16.87 8.08 24.31
CA LYS A 221 17.99 7.29 24.85
C LYS A 221 19.14 7.10 23.86
N VAL A 222 19.01 7.64 22.66
CA VAL A 222 20.05 7.56 21.63
C VAL A 222 21.01 8.73 21.78
N LYS A 223 22.30 8.42 21.82
CA LYS A 223 23.35 9.46 21.91
C LYS A 223 23.36 10.31 20.63
N PRO A 224 23.42 11.66 20.75
CA PRO A 224 23.67 12.52 19.60
C PRO A 224 24.91 12.10 18.80
N GLY A 225 24.85 12.27 17.48
CA GLY A 225 25.86 11.82 16.52
C GLY A 225 25.71 10.36 16.07
N LYS A 226 24.73 9.61 16.60
CA LYS A 226 24.39 8.29 16.07
C LYS A 226 23.65 8.40 14.74
N GLU A 227 23.97 7.49 13.82
CA GLU A 227 23.34 7.40 12.50
C GLU A 227 22.71 6.02 12.33
N PHE A 228 21.57 6.00 11.65
CA PHE A 228 20.83 4.80 11.26
C PHE A 228 20.47 4.86 9.79
N ILE A 229 20.27 3.69 9.19
CA ILE A 229 19.60 3.54 7.91
C ILE A 229 18.14 3.13 8.19
N LEU A 230 17.19 3.85 7.60
CA LEU A 230 15.85 3.34 7.44
C LEU A 230 15.90 2.32 6.30
N TYR A 231 15.83 1.05 6.69
CA TYR A 231 16.12 -0.09 5.85
C TYR A 231 14.84 -0.77 5.37
N ASN A 232 14.89 -1.35 4.17
CA ASN A 232 13.84 -2.16 3.56
C ASN A 232 14.39 -3.51 3.08
N ASP A 233 13.63 -4.59 3.24
CA ASP A 233 13.88 -5.90 2.63
C ASP A 233 12.64 -6.63 2.15
N ALA A 234 11.55 -5.91 1.90
CA ALA A 234 10.40 -6.53 1.24
C ALA A 234 10.81 -6.97 -0.19
N PRO A 235 10.57 -8.25 -0.56
CA PRO A 235 10.85 -8.73 -1.91
C PRO A 235 9.92 -8.09 -2.95
N GLY A 236 10.41 -7.99 -4.19
CA GLY A 236 9.63 -7.59 -5.36
C GLY A 236 9.81 -8.60 -6.51
N PRO A 237 8.73 -9.11 -7.13
CA PRO A 237 7.32 -9.02 -6.72
C PRO A 237 7.08 -9.61 -5.31
N TYR A 238 6.05 -9.14 -4.60
CA TYR A 238 5.75 -9.62 -3.25
C TYR A 238 4.65 -10.69 -3.30
N PRO A 239 4.77 -11.84 -2.60
CA PRO A 239 5.78 -12.18 -1.58
C PRO A 239 7.00 -12.96 -2.11
N GLY A 240 6.97 -13.45 -3.36
CA GLY A 240 7.93 -14.43 -3.86
C GLY A 240 9.35 -13.89 -4.09
N GLY A 241 9.45 -12.71 -4.72
CA GLY A 241 10.69 -12.04 -5.08
C GLY A 241 11.42 -12.67 -6.28
N ALA A 242 11.79 -11.85 -7.27
CA ALA A 242 12.57 -12.32 -8.43
C ALA A 242 14.09 -12.13 -8.28
N GLY A 243 14.55 -11.46 -7.21
CA GLY A 243 15.95 -11.15 -6.92
C GLY A 243 16.62 -10.14 -7.87
N ILE A 244 16.19 -10.10 -9.13
CA ILE A 244 16.62 -9.14 -10.17
C ILE A 244 16.08 -7.71 -9.91
N PHE A 245 15.03 -7.57 -9.09
CA PHE A 245 14.42 -6.28 -8.70
C PHE A 245 14.85 -5.81 -7.29
N ASP A 246 15.78 -6.54 -6.65
CA ASP A 246 16.31 -6.24 -5.32
C ASP A 246 17.75 -5.73 -5.45
N PHE A 247 17.93 -4.41 -5.48
CA PHE A 247 19.23 -3.79 -5.67
C PHE A 247 19.89 -3.55 -4.33
N TYR A 248 21.02 -4.22 -4.06
CA TYR A 248 21.87 -3.93 -2.90
C TYR A 248 23.25 -4.56 -3.07
N PRO A 249 24.29 -4.03 -2.41
CA PRO A 249 25.62 -4.62 -2.48
C PRO A 249 25.61 -6.09 -1.99
N LYS A 250 26.23 -6.98 -2.79
CA LYS A 250 26.33 -8.44 -2.57
C LYS A 250 25.12 -9.27 -3.05
N ASN A 251 24.13 -8.68 -3.70
CA ASN A 251 23.19 -9.48 -4.48
C ASN A 251 23.86 -9.97 -5.77
N SER A 252 23.93 -11.29 -5.96
CA SER A 252 24.52 -11.88 -7.18
C SER A 252 23.68 -11.65 -8.43
N LYS A 253 22.40 -11.29 -8.28
CA LYS A 253 21.48 -10.95 -9.38
C LYS A 253 21.58 -9.49 -9.83
N THR A 254 22.13 -8.61 -9.00
CA THR A 254 22.35 -7.18 -9.31
C THR A 254 23.80 -6.80 -9.00
N PRO A 255 24.79 -7.38 -9.72
CA PRO A 255 26.21 -7.29 -9.37
C PRO A 255 26.81 -5.86 -9.49
N TRP A 256 26.07 -4.91 -10.05
CA TRP A 256 26.50 -3.52 -10.24
C TRP A 256 26.28 -2.64 -9.01
N SER A 257 25.48 -3.08 -8.02
CA SER A 257 25.29 -2.37 -6.76
C SER A 257 26.59 -2.33 -5.95
N THR A 258 27.14 -1.11 -5.76
CA THR A 258 28.42 -0.89 -5.08
C THR A 258 28.19 -0.27 -3.70
N PRO A 259 28.89 -0.70 -2.63
CA PRO A 259 28.75 -0.11 -1.31
C PRO A 259 28.87 1.42 -1.32
N GLY A 260 27.92 2.09 -0.70
CA GLY A 260 27.82 3.55 -0.58
C GLY A 260 27.30 4.26 -1.82
N PHE A 261 26.99 3.54 -2.89
CA PHE A 261 26.45 4.10 -4.13
C PHE A 261 25.13 3.42 -4.52
N GLY A 262 24.27 4.15 -5.22
CA GLY A 262 23.10 3.57 -5.87
C GLY A 262 23.49 2.65 -7.04
N PRO A 263 22.63 1.71 -7.43
CA PRO A 263 21.32 1.44 -6.83
C PRO A 263 21.43 0.58 -5.55
N ASN A 264 20.73 1.00 -4.49
CA ASN A 264 20.59 0.25 -3.23
C ASN A 264 19.16 0.46 -2.69
N THR A 265 18.20 -0.32 -3.17
CA THR A 265 16.77 -0.22 -2.81
C THR A 265 16.45 -0.70 -1.39
N ARG A 266 17.44 -1.27 -0.69
CA ARG A 266 17.33 -1.62 0.72
C ARG A 266 17.62 -0.46 1.67
N THR A 267 18.21 0.62 1.16
CA THR A 267 18.38 1.88 1.89
C THR A 267 17.28 2.84 1.47
N LEU A 268 16.35 3.17 2.37
CA LEU A 268 15.32 4.18 2.06
C LEU A 268 15.87 5.59 2.27
N MET A 269 16.51 5.81 3.41
CA MET A 269 17.13 7.08 3.80
C MET A 269 18.05 6.87 5.01
N LYS A 270 18.86 7.89 5.32
CA LYS A 270 19.63 7.96 6.55
C LYS A 270 18.90 8.80 7.60
N ILE A 271 18.98 8.40 8.87
CA ILE A 271 18.55 9.21 10.02
C ILE A 271 19.77 9.51 10.89
N ARG A 272 20.03 10.79 11.15
CA ARG A 272 21.06 11.26 12.08
C ARG A 272 20.42 11.84 13.32
N VAL A 273 20.84 11.37 14.50
CA VAL A 273 20.36 11.88 15.77
C VAL A 273 21.22 13.06 16.22
N ILE A 274 20.63 14.22 16.49
CA ILE A 274 21.29 15.45 16.95
C ILE A 274 20.93 15.78 18.40
N ALA A 275 21.66 16.72 19.01
CA ALA A 275 21.38 17.17 20.37
C ALA A 275 20.01 17.87 20.41
N PRO A 276 19.18 17.61 21.43
CA PRO A 276 17.89 18.25 21.53
C PRO A 276 18.05 19.72 21.92
N THR A 277 17.33 20.62 21.24
CA THR A 277 17.36 22.07 21.52
C THR A 277 16.66 22.44 22.83
N THR A 278 15.77 21.56 23.30
CA THR A 278 15.00 21.70 24.55
C THR A 278 15.02 20.38 25.33
N ALA A 279 14.60 20.42 26.61
CA ALA A 279 14.48 19.19 27.39
C ALA A 279 13.58 18.17 26.66
N ALA A 280 14.08 16.95 26.51
CA ALA A 280 13.37 15.86 25.87
C ALA A 280 12.60 15.05 26.91
N THR A 281 11.28 14.96 26.76
CA THR A 281 10.44 14.00 27.48
C THR A 281 10.44 12.68 26.70
N PRO A 282 10.82 11.54 27.30
CA PRO A 282 10.72 10.22 26.66
C PRO A 282 9.28 9.84 26.31
N LEU A 283 9.10 8.81 25.49
CA LEU A 283 7.76 8.25 25.27
C LEU A 283 7.18 7.70 26.60
N PRO A 284 5.87 7.80 26.81
CA PRO A 284 5.23 7.13 27.93
C PRO A 284 5.39 5.60 27.77
N ARG A 285 5.38 4.88 28.89
CA ARG A 285 5.47 3.40 28.89
C ARG A 285 4.36 2.75 28.07
N THR A 286 3.17 3.37 28.07
CA THR A 286 2.01 2.96 27.30
C THR A 286 1.45 4.19 26.62
N VAL A 287 1.16 4.09 25.32
CA VAL A 287 0.44 5.12 24.57
C VAL A 287 -1.06 4.87 24.74
N ASN A 288 -1.75 5.82 25.34
CA ASN A 288 -3.18 5.78 25.59
C ASN A 288 -3.97 6.16 24.33
N MET A 289 -4.51 5.15 23.66
CA MET A 289 -5.40 5.30 22.50
C MET A 289 -6.88 5.48 22.89
N GLY A 290 -7.23 5.29 24.17
CA GLY A 290 -8.61 5.39 24.67
C GLY A 290 -9.04 6.79 25.07
N ALA A 291 -8.20 7.81 24.85
CA ALA A 291 -8.61 9.20 25.06
C ALA A 291 -9.71 9.59 24.05
N ALA A 292 -10.64 10.45 24.45
CA ALA A 292 -11.60 11.19 23.61
C ALA A 292 -12.08 10.57 22.28
N ASN A 293 -12.46 9.28 22.23
CA ASN A 293 -12.97 8.63 21.02
C ASN A 293 -12.13 8.92 19.76
N LEU A 294 -10.80 8.81 19.86
CA LEU A 294 -9.86 9.16 18.79
C LEU A 294 -10.11 8.44 17.47
N SER A 295 -10.64 7.22 17.53
CA SER A 295 -11.02 6.41 16.37
C SER A 295 -12.52 6.48 16.13
N ASP A 296 -12.92 6.56 14.86
CA ASP A 296 -14.28 6.26 14.47
C ASP A 296 -14.72 4.92 15.06
N PRO A 297 -15.98 4.78 15.54
CA PRO A 297 -16.47 3.52 16.03
C PRO A 297 -16.36 2.47 14.92
N LEU A 298 -15.82 1.31 15.26
CA LEU A 298 -15.75 0.17 14.37
C LEU A 298 -17.18 -0.36 14.08
N LEU A 299 -17.41 -0.82 12.85
CA LEU A 299 -18.65 -1.53 12.46
C LEU A 299 -18.84 -2.82 13.27
N VAL A 300 -17.74 -3.49 13.58
CA VAL A 300 -17.72 -4.70 14.41
C VAL A 300 -16.60 -4.61 15.44
N THR A 301 -16.91 -4.94 16.69
CA THR A 301 -15.91 -5.07 17.76
C THR A 301 -15.01 -6.27 17.48
N GLN A 302 -13.70 -6.04 17.47
CA GLN A 302 -12.68 -7.07 17.25
C GLN A 302 -11.87 -7.31 18.52
N THR A 303 -11.47 -8.56 18.74
CA THR A 303 -10.56 -8.92 19.85
C THR A 303 -9.17 -9.23 19.30
N PRO A 304 -8.10 -8.62 19.83
CA PRO A 304 -6.73 -8.87 19.37
C PRO A 304 -6.37 -10.35 19.28
N GLY A 305 -5.89 -10.77 18.11
CA GLY A 305 -5.50 -12.16 17.84
C GLY A 305 -6.66 -13.14 17.65
N ILE A 306 -7.91 -12.68 17.66
CA ILE A 306 -9.10 -13.53 17.45
C ILE A 306 -9.80 -13.16 16.13
N PRO A 307 -9.94 -14.10 15.18
CA PRO A 307 -10.71 -13.88 13.96
C PRO A 307 -12.16 -13.47 14.27
N THR A 308 -12.67 -12.44 13.60
CA THR A 308 -14.05 -11.97 13.82
C THR A 308 -14.99 -12.69 12.84
N PRO A 309 -15.97 -13.47 13.29
CA PRO A 309 -16.89 -14.16 12.38
C PRO A 309 -17.77 -13.15 11.63
N ILE A 310 -18.24 -13.53 10.43
CA ILE A 310 -19.20 -12.73 9.66
C ILE A 310 -20.50 -12.57 10.45
N PRO A 311 -20.89 -11.35 10.85
CA PRO A 311 -22.15 -11.13 11.56
C PRO A 311 -23.34 -11.19 10.59
N GLY A 312 -24.49 -11.68 11.05
CA GLY A 312 -25.73 -11.63 10.24
C GLY A 312 -26.36 -10.22 10.19
N SER A 313 -26.09 -9.39 11.19
CA SER A 313 -26.45 -7.97 11.24
C SER A 313 -25.51 -7.23 12.19
N ILE A 314 -25.38 -5.91 12.04
CA ILE A 314 -24.60 -5.06 12.97
C ILE A 314 -25.47 -3.96 13.57
N GLN A 315 -25.09 -3.49 14.76
CA GLN A 315 -25.64 -2.27 15.36
C GLN A 315 -24.62 -1.15 15.19
N PHE A 316 -24.99 -0.08 14.49
CA PHE A 316 -24.10 1.05 14.25
C PHE A 316 -24.89 2.36 14.30
N GLY A 317 -24.39 3.38 15.01
CA GLY A 317 -25.10 4.65 15.15
C GLY A 317 -26.53 4.54 15.72
N GLY A 318 -26.82 3.52 16.53
CA GLY A 318 -28.16 3.25 17.06
C GLY A 318 -29.14 2.61 16.07
N GLN A 319 -28.67 2.18 14.89
CA GLN A 319 -29.46 1.51 13.87
C GLN A 319 -28.97 0.08 13.62
N THR A 320 -29.87 -0.79 13.18
CA THR A 320 -29.57 -2.17 12.79
C THR A 320 -29.39 -2.26 11.28
N PHE A 321 -28.27 -2.82 10.83
CA PHE A 321 -27.99 -3.04 9.42
C PHE A 321 -27.91 -4.55 9.14
N PRO A 322 -28.69 -5.09 8.18
CA PRO A 322 -28.43 -6.43 7.66
C PRO A 322 -27.07 -6.45 6.95
N VAL A 323 -26.39 -7.59 7.00
CA VAL A 323 -25.09 -7.77 6.34
C VAL A 323 -25.27 -8.66 5.12
N ASN A 324 -24.94 -8.12 3.94
CA ASN A 324 -24.90 -8.89 2.70
C ASN A 324 -23.48 -9.40 2.47
N VAL A 325 -23.33 -10.65 2.01
CA VAL A 325 -22.02 -11.24 1.72
C VAL A 325 -21.82 -11.37 0.22
N ARG A 326 -20.67 -10.91 -0.27
CA ARG A 326 -20.27 -10.97 -1.68
C ARG A 326 -18.99 -11.77 -1.82
N THR A 327 -18.93 -12.63 -2.83
CA THR A 327 -17.70 -13.37 -3.19
C THR A 327 -17.07 -12.74 -4.42
N LEU A 328 -15.79 -12.41 -4.32
CA LEU A 328 -14.99 -11.77 -5.35
C LEU A 328 -13.67 -12.52 -5.54
N THR A 329 -13.06 -12.36 -6.70
CA THR A 329 -11.81 -13.06 -7.07
C THR A 329 -10.78 -12.08 -7.61
N LEU A 330 -9.50 -12.35 -7.35
CA LEU A 330 -8.37 -11.70 -8.01
C LEU A 330 -7.80 -12.72 -8.99
N ASN A 331 -7.69 -12.35 -10.25
CA ASN A 331 -7.40 -13.24 -11.35
C ASN A 331 -6.13 -12.81 -12.09
N GLU A 332 -5.46 -13.79 -12.65
CA GLU A 332 -4.33 -13.60 -13.56
C GLU A 332 -4.73 -14.20 -14.90
N GLY A 333 -4.46 -13.49 -15.98
CA GLY A 333 -4.86 -13.87 -17.33
C GLY A 333 -4.02 -13.16 -18.38
N PHE A 334 -4.51 -13.18 -19.61
CA PHE A 334 -3.84 -12.58 -20.75
C PHE A 334 -4.81 -11.73 -21.57
N ASP A 335 -4.32 -10.58 -22.03
CA ASP A 335 -5.05 -9.71 -22.95
C ASP A 335 -5.05 -10.25 -24.39
N GLU A 336 -5.60 -9.50 -25.34
CA GLU A 336 -5.66 -9.88 -26.74
C GLU A 336 -4.28 -9.98 -27.42
N TYR A 337 -3.23 -9.38 -26.86
CA TYR A 337 -1.84 -9.49 -27.34
C TYR A 337 -1.08 -10.63 -26.65
N GLY A 338 -1.73 -11.36 -25.74
CA GLY A 338 -1.11 -12.42 -24.94
C GLY A 338 -0.21 -11.88 -23.84
N ARG A 339 -0.29 -10.60 -23.48
CA ARG A 339 0.46 -10.02 -22.36
C ARG A 339 -0.22 -10.41 -21.05
N LEU A 340 0.60 -10.75 -20.06
CA LEU A 340 0.12 -11.00 -18.71
C LEU A 340 -0.64 -9.78 -18.17
N GLY A 341 -1.81 -10.02 -17.58
CA GLY A 341 -2.64 -9.00 -16.94
C GLY A 341 -3.35 -9.56 -15.72
N GLN A 342 -3.73 -8.65 -14.83
CA GLN A 342 -4.41 -8.95 -13.59
C GLN A 342 -5.80 -8.32 -13.60
N PHE A 343 -6.76 -9.01 -13.01
CA PHE A 343 -8.17 -8.65 -13.13
C PHE A 343 -8.92 -8.87 -11.82
N LEU A 344 -9.82 -7.96 -11.50
CA LEU A 344 -10.82 -8.19 -10.47
C LEU A 344 -12.02 -8.91 -11.08
N GLY A 345 -12.61 -9.81 -10.31
CA GLY A 345 -13.65 -10.72 -10.80
C GLY A 345 -14.69 -11.05 -9.75
N THR A 346 -15.70 -11.80 -10.19
CA THR A 346 -16.75 -12.35 -9.31
C THR A 346 -16.52 -13.85 -9.12
N ASP A 347 -17.48 -14.54 -8.54
CA ASP A 347 -17.50 -16.00 -8.48
C ASP A 347 -17.95 -16.67 -9.80
N THR A 348 -18.34 -15.88 -10.80
CA THR A 348 -18.94 -16.37 -12.03
C THR A 348 -18.22 -15.78 -13.25
N PRO A 349 -17.73 -16.62 -14.18
CA PRO A 349 -17.06 -16.16 -15.39
C PRO A 349 -17.92 -15.20 -16.21
N GLU A 350 -17.27 -14.24 -16.86
CA GLU A 350 -17.92 -13.42 -17.89
C GLU A 350 -18.26 -14.28 -19.12
N ALA A 351 -19.34 -13.95 -19.81
CA ALA A 351 -19.72 -14.65 -21.03
C ALA A 351 -18.62 -14.51 -22.09
N GLY A 352 -18.14 -15.64 -22.62
CA GLY A 352 -17.03 -15.67 -23.59
C GLY A 352 -15.65 -15.83 -22.95
N ALA A 353 -15.52 -15.67 -21.64
CA ALA A 353 -14.27 -15.94 -20.93
C ALA A 353 -13.86 -17.41 -21.03
N MET A 354 -12.55 -17.65 -21.00
CA MET A 354 -12.01 -19.01 -20.90
C MET A 354 -12.52 -19.72 -19.65
N ALA A 355 -12.70 -21.04 -19.75
CA ALA A 355 -13.17 -21.84 -18.63
C ALA A 355 -12.22 -21.71 -17.43
N GLY A 356 -12.77 -21.33 -16.27
CA GLY A 356 -12.00 -21.14 -15.03
C GLY A 356 -11.34 -19.76 -14.89
N PHE A 357 -11.60 -18.82 -15.81
CA PHE A 357 -11.21 -17.41 -15.66
C PHE A 357 -12.40 -16.57 -15.19
N TYR A 358 -12.25 -15.88 -14.07
CA TYR A 358 -13.34 -15.13 -13.41
C TYR A 358 -13.16 -13.61 -13.48
N GLY A 359 -12.06 -13.16 -14.09
CA GLY A 359 -11.72 -11.75 -14.25
C GLY A 359 -12.70 -11.01 -15.16
N ARG A 360 -12.78 -9.70 -14.96
CA ARG A 360 -13.58 -8.78 -15.77
C ARG A 360 -12.71 -7.59 -16.15
N LYS A 361 -12.91 -7.08 -17.37
CA LYS A 361 -12.30 -5.81 -17.77
C LYS A 361 -12.93 -4.67 -16.97
N TYR A 362 -12.22 -3.56 -16.84
CA TYR A 362 -12.76 -2.36 -16.19
C TYR A 362 -14.04 -1.92 -16.88
N ASP A 363 -14.08 -1.94 -18.22
CA ASP A 363 -15.20 -1.47 -19.04
C ASP A 363 -16.43 -2.41 -19.08
N SER A 364 -16.30 -3.67 -18.64
CA SER A 364 -17.43 -4.60 -18.48
C SER A 364 -18.54 -4.04 -17.56
N PRO A 365 -19.81 -4.45 -17.73
CA PRO A 365 -20.93 -4.00 -16.89
C PRO A 365 -20.63 -4.12 -15.39
N ALA A 366 -21.02 -3.11 -14.60
CA ALA A 366 -20.75 -3.08 -13.16
C ALA A 366 -21.41 -4.27 -12.42
N THR A 367 -20.67 -4.85 -11.48
CA THR A 367 -21.10 -6.01 -10.68
C THR A 367 -21.17 -5.69 -9.19
N GLU A 368 -20.30 -4.80 -8.72
CA GLU A 368 -20.29 -4.29 -7.35
C GLU A 368 -21.27 -3.11 -7.22
N VAL A 369 -22.56 -3.42 -7.33
CA VAL A 369 -23.66 -2.47 -7.11
C VAL A 369 -24.22 -2.67 -5.71
N ALA A 370 -24.28 -1.61 -4.90
CA ALA A 370 -24.74 -1.65 -3.51
C ALA A 370 -25.70 -0.48 -3.19
N PRO A 371 -26.75 -0.70 -2.37
CA PRO A 371 -27.62 0.40 -1.93
C PRO A 371 -26.88 1.39 -1.02
N ALA A 372 -27.18 2.68 -1.14
CA ALA A 372 -26.69 3.69 -0.22
C ALA A 372 -27.08 3.38 1.24
N GLY A 373 -26.13 3.50 2.15
CA GLY A 373 -26.27 3.21 3.57
C GLY A 373 -26.11 1.74 3.95
N SER A 374 -26.02 0.83 2.98
CA SER A 374 -25.90 -0.62 3.24
C SER A 374 -24.54 -0.99 3.85
N VAL A 375 -24.52 -2.16 4.50
CA VAL A 375 -23.31 -2.80 5.03
C VAL A 375 -23.10 -4.10 4.27
N GLU A 376 -21.91 -4.27 3.70
CA GLU A 376 -21.52 -5.49 3.01
C GLU A 376 -20.26 -6.09 3.62
N VAL A 377 -20.20 -7.42 3.57
CA VAL A 377 -18.99 -8.20 3.76
C VAL A 377 -18.53 -8.72 2.40
N TRP A 378 -17.29 -8.43 2.04
CA TRP A 378 -16.67 -8.97 0.83
C TRP A 378 -15.66 -10.04 1.22
N GLN A 379 -15.85 -11.23 0.66
CA GLN A 379 -14.90 -12.34 0.71
C GLN A 379 -14.12 -12.35 -0.60
N ILE A 380 -12.89 -11.89 -0.52
CA ILE A 380 -12.04 -11.61 -1.67
C ILE A 380 -10.97 -12.70 -1.75
N ALA A 381 -11.12 -13.62 -2.69
CA ALA A 381 -10.22 -14.75 -2.89
C ALA A 381 -9.09 -14.37 -3.86
N ASN A 382 -7.85 -14.38 -3.37
CA ASN A 382 -6.70 -14.22 -4.25
C ASN A 382 -6.27 -15.57 -4.81
N ILE A 383 -6.55 -15.78 -6.11
CA ILE A 383 -6.18 -17.00 -6.83
C ILE A 383 -4.96 -16.79 -7.75
N THR A 384 -4.25 -15.67 -7.59
CA THR A 384 -3.02 -15.31 -8.31
C THR A 384 -1.76 -15.64 -7.50
N ALA A 385 -0.57 -15.39 -8.07
CA ALA A 385 0.71 -15.64 -7.42
C ALA A 385 1.21 -14.53 -6.48
N ASP A 386 0.73 -13.29 -6.65
CA ASP A 386 1.23 -12.10 -5.95
C ASP A 386 0.25 -11.57 -4.90
N THR A 387 0.77 -10.87 -3.89
CA THR A 387 -0.08 -10.12 -2.95
C THR A 387 -0.53 -8.83 -3.62
N HIS A 388 -1.85 -8.61 -3.69
CA HIS A 388 -2.41 -7.40 -4.25
C HIS A 388 -2.89 -6.44 -3.15
N PRO A 389 -2.42 -5.18 -3.11
CA PRO A 389 -2.99 -4.14 -2.26
C PRO A 389 -4.33 -3.67 -2.85
N ILE A 390 -5.44 -4.22 -2.40
CA ILE A 390 -6.76 -3.80 -2.89
C ILE A 390 -7.20 -2.53 -2.17
N HIS A 391 -7.35 -1.45 -2.93
CA HIS A 391 -7.83 -0.16 -2.49
C HIS A 391 -9.34 0.00 -2.74
N PHE A 392 -10.03 0.57 -1.75
CA PHE A 392 -11.47 0.83 -1.77
C PHE A 392 -11.70 2.34 -1.74
N HIS A 393 -12.31 2.89 -2.78
CA HIS A 393 -12.80 4.27 -2.71
C HIS A 393 -14.04 4.34 -1.81
N LEU A 394 -14.40 5.56 -1.42
CA LEU A 394 -15.54 5.92 -0.56
C LEU A 394 -15.44 5.47 0.89
N SER A 395 -15.25 4.17 1.13
CA SER A 395 -15.46 3.55 2.43
C SER A 395 -14.16 3.11 3.07
N ASN A 396 -14.03 3.41 4.37
CA ASN A 396 -13.10 2.67 5.22
C ASN A 396 -13.59 1.22 5.41
N VAL A 397 -12.64 0.30 5.45
CA VAL A 397 -12.87 -1.14 5.57
C VAL A 397 -12.24 -1.68 6.85
N GLN A 398 -12.87 -2.68 7.45
CA GLN A 398 -12.28 -3.48 8.52
C GLN A 398 -12.01 -4.90 8.02
N ILE A 399 -10.85 -5.45 8.36
CA ILE A 399 -10.51 -6.84 8.05
C ILE A 399 -11.06 -7.73 9.16
N LEU A 400 -12.00 -8.62 8.84
CA LEU A 400 -12.57 -9.55 9.83
C LEU A 400 -11.62 -10.73 10.11
N TYR A 401 -11.10 -11.34 9.03
CA TYR A 401 -10.14 -12.44 9.08
C TYR A 401 -9.56 -12.72 7.68
N ARG A 402 -8.49 -13.51 7.66
CA ARG A 402 -7.97 -14.19 6.46
C ARG A 402 -8.06 -15.69 6.65
N GLN A 403 -8.15 -16.45 5.56
CA GLN A 403 -8.12 -17.91 5.62
C GLN A 403 -7.51 -18.48 4.35
N ALA A 404 -6.60 -19.45 4.49
CA ALA A 404 -6.07 -20.18 3.35
C ALA A 404 -7.20 -20.88 2.59
N ILE A 405 -7.06 -21.03 1.27
CA ILE A 405 -8.04 -21.68 0.40
C ILE A 405 -7.37 -22.67 -0.54
N ASN A 406 -8.13 -23.70 -0.93
CA ASN A 406 -7.78 -24.56 -2.05
C ASN A 406 -8.36 -23.98 -3.34
N VAL A 407 -7.49 -23.56 -4.25
CA VAL A 407 -7.92 -22.99 -5.54
C VAL A 407 -8.34 -24.12 -6.47
N LYS A 408 -9.62 -24.18 -6.79
CA LYS A 408 -10.21 -25.10 -7.77
C LYS A 408 -10.91 -24.30 -8.84
N LEU A 409 -10.33 -24.30 -10.05
CA LEU A 409 -10.88 -23.59 -11.19
C LEU A 409 -11.90 -24.45 -11.93
N GLY A 410 -12.97 -23.83 -12.41
CA GLY A 410 -14.02 -24.45 -13.20
C GLY A 410 -15.42 -24.16 -12.67
N GLY A 411 -16.39 -23.98 -13.57
CA GLY A 411 -17.76 -23.60 -13.20
C GLY A 411 -17.80 -22.30 -12.40
N THR A 412 -18.78 -22.17 -11.49
CA THR A 412 -18.83 -21.11 -10.48
C THR A 412 -17.74 -21.35 -9.43
N PHE A 413 -16.92 -20.33 -9.18
CA PHE A 413 -15.90 -20.37 -8.14
C PHE A 413 -16.54 -20.54 -6.77
N THR A 414 -15.96 -21.41 -5.96
CA THR A 414 -16.36 -21.58 -4.56
C THR A 414 -15.15 -21.41 -3.68
N ILE A 415 -15.30 -20.65 -2.59
CA ILE A 415 -14.29 -20.58 -1.54
C ILE A 415 -14.23 -21.96 -0.89
N ASN A 416 -13.06 -22.60 -0.96
CA ASN A 416 -12.78 -23.90 -0.36
C ASN A 416 -11.75 -23.72 0.76
N PRO A 417 -12.16 -23.42 2.01
CA PRO A 417 -11.21 -23.04 3.06
C PRO A 417 -10.30 -24.19 3.50
N ILE A 418 -9.08 -23.84 3.89
CA ILE A 418 -8.06 -24.72 4.47
C ILE A 418 -7.72 -24.19 5.87
N GLY A 419 -7.75 -25.07 6.86
CA GLY A 419 -7.40 -24.72 8.24
C GLY A 419 -8.38 -23.73 8.89
N ASN A 420 -7.97 -23.14 10.00
CA ASN A 420 -8.75 -22.15 10.73
C ASN A 420 -8.51 -20.74 10.17
N PRO A 421 -9.51 -19.83 10.26
CA PRO A 421 -9.27 -18.43 9.95
C PRO A 421 -8.24 -17.82 10.91
N ILE A 422 -7.47 -16.86 10.42
CA ILE A 422 -6.50 -16.07 11.17
C ILE A 422 -7.01 -14.64 11.32
N ALA A 423 -6.76 -14.05 12.49
CA ALA A 423 -7.11 -12.66 12.74
C ALA A 423 -6.27 -11.73 11.84
N PRO A 424 -6.73 -10.50 11.55
CA PRO A 424 -5.85 -9.49 10.97
C PRO A 424 -4.60 -9.27 11.83
N ASP A 425 -3.52 -8.77 11.20
CA ASP A 425 -2.36 -8.33 11.96
C ASP A 425 -2.78 -7.25 12.96
N LEU A 426 -2.10 -7.15 14.11
CA LEU A 426 -2.52 -6.21 15.15
C LEU A 426 -2.56 -4.75 14.65
N ASN A 427 -1.67 -4.40 13.71
CA ASN A 427 -1.63 -3.09 13.07
C ASN A 427 -2.63 -2.92 11.90
N GLU A 428 -3.51 -3.90 11.68
CA GLU A 428 -4.61 -3.87 10.71
C GLU A 428 -6.00 -3.92 11.40
N MET A 429 -6.06 -3.97 12.73
CA MET A 429 -7.29 -4.09 13.52
C MET A 429 -8.15 -2.80 13.62
N GLY A 430 -7.82 -1.77 12.84
CA GLY A 430 -8.57 -0.53 12.73
C GLY A 430 -9.27 -0.41 11.39
N TYR A 431 -9.60 0.83 11.03
CA TYR A 431 -10.02 1.14 9.67
C TYR A 431 -8.83 1.20 8.72
N LYS A 432 -8.99 0.55 7.57
CA LYS A 432 -8.08 0.61 6.42
C LYS A 432 -8.84 1.16 5.22
N GLU A 433 -8.14 1.52 4.16
CA GLU A 433 -8.73 1.73 2.81
C GLU A 433 -7.98 0.94 1.75
N THR A 434 -6.80 0.42 2.08
CA THR A 434 -6.01 -0.47 1.22
C THR A 434 -5.70 -1.72 2.04
N VAL A 435 -5.96 -2.90 1.48
CA VAL A 435 -5.84 -4.17 2.19
C VAL A 435 -5.04 -5.16 1.35
N ARG A 436 -4.02 -5.74 1.98
CA ARG A 436 -3.20 -6.80 1.39
C ARG A 436 -4.03 -8.08 1.24
N MET A 437 -4.17 -8.55 0.01
CA MET A 437 -4.79 -9.82 -0.35
C MET A 437 -3.70 -10.82 -0.72
N ASN A 438 -3.35 -11.74 0.17
CA ASN A 438 -2.23 -12.66 -0.05
C ASN A 438 -2.60 -13.83 -0.97
N PRO A 439 -1.65 -14.38 -1.75
CA PRO A 439 -1.85 -15.54 -2.61
C PRO A 439 -2.43 -16.75 -1.87
N GLY A 440 -3.43 -17.40 -2.46
CA GLY A 440 -4.02 -18.62 -1.89
C GLY A 440 -4.81 -18.39 -0.60
N GLU A 441 -5.19 -17.14 -0.30
CA GLU A 441 -6.05 -16.78 0.82
C GLU A 441 -7.35 -16.12 0.34
N VAL A 442 -8.41 -16.30 1.12
CA VAL A 442 -9.56 -15.40 1.13
C VAL A 442 -9.39 -14.40 2.26
N THR A 443 -9.43 -13.11 1.93
CA THR A 443 -9.50 -12.04 2.92
C THR A 443 -10.93 -11.56 3.01
N THR A 444 -11.47 -11.54 4.23
CA THR A 444 -12.85 -11.14 4.50
C THR A 444 -12.87 -9.76 5.14
N VAL A 445 -13.50 -8.79 4.47
CA VAL A 445 -13.60 -7.39 4.91
C VAL A 445 -15.06 -6.98 5.09
N ILE A 446 -15.34 -6.06 6.02
CA ILE A 446 -16.65 -5.42 6.20
C ILE A 446 -16.54 -3.92 5.99
N MET A 447 -17.54 -3.34 5.35
CA MET A 447 -17.62 -1.90 5.08
C MET A 447 -19.06 -1.41 5.02
N LYS A 448 -19.26 -0.11 5.24
CA LYS A 448 -20.53 0.57 5.07
C LYS A 448 -20.41 1.55 3.90
N PHE A 449 -21.35 1.49 2.96
CA PHE A 449 -21.39 2.39 1.81
C PHE A 449 -22.19 3.65 2.15
N ASP A 450 -21.51 4.68 2.65
CA ASP A 450 -22.13 5.94 2.99
C ASP A 450 -21.63 7.06 2.08
N ILE A 451 -22.51 7.62 1.25
CA ILE A 451 -22.16 8.71 0.32
C ILE A 451 -22.09 10.05 1.06
N GLY A 452 -22.61 10.12 2.29
CA GLY A 452 -22.70 11.37 3.05
C GLY A 452 -23.62 12.41 2.39
N PRO A 453 -23.79 13.59 3.02
CA PRO A 453 -24.48 14.70 2.38
C PRO A 453 -23.63 15.32 1.28
N ASN A 454 -24.28 15.92 0.28
CA ASN A 454 -23.57 16.70 -0.72
C ASN A 454 -22.77 17.85 -0.05
N PRO A 455 -21.61 18.24 -0.60
CA PRO A 455 -20.89 19.42 -0.16
C PRO A 455 -21.80 20.67 -0.17
N PRO A 456 -21.61 21.64 0.74
CA PRO A 456 -22.51 22.80 0.90
C PRO A 456 -22.78 23.62 -0.37
N ASN A 457 -21.92 23.51 -1.39
CA ASN A 457 -22.00 24.25 -2.65
C ASN A 457 -22.22 23.36 -3.88
N VAL A 458 -22.51 22.07 -3.70
CA VAL A 458 -22.77 21.11 -4.78
C VAL A 458 -24.20 20.60 -4.64
N PRO A 459 -25.20 21.25 -5.25
CA PRO A 459 -26.61 20.93 -4.98
C PRO A 459 -27.00 19.53 -5.45
N VAL A 460 -26.44 19.05 -6.57
CA VAL A 460 -26.67 17.71 -7.11
C VAL A 460 -25.39 17.20 -7.75
N ILE A 461 -24.97 15.98 -7.38
CA ILE A 461 -23.97 15.22 -8.14
C ILE A 461 -24.75 14.34 -9.12
N PRO A 462 -24.61 14.55 -10.44
CA PRO A 462 -25.32 13.72 -11.41
C PRO A 462 -24.83 12.27 -11.34
N PRO A 463 -25.70 11.28 -11.62
CA PRO A 463 -25.27 9.90 -11.73
C PRO A 463 -24.25 9.76 -12.86
N SER A 464 -23.37 8.77 -12.73
CA SER A 464 -22.42 8.42 -13.78
C SER A 464 -23.18 8.15 -15.09
N PRO A 465 -22.80 8.79 -16.22
CA PRO A 465 -23.37 8.46 -17.52
C PRO A 465 -23.10 7.01 -17.94
N ARG A 466 -22.08 6.38 -17.35
CA ARG A 466 -21.65 5.02 -17.66
C ARG A 466 -22.42 3.97 -16.86
N THR A 467 -22.61 4.19 -15.56
CA THR A 467 -23.19 3.18 -14.64
C THR A 467 -24.55 3.56 -14.06
N GLY A 468 -24.97 4.81 -14.20
CA GLY A 468 -26.29 5.29 -13.76
C GLY A 468 -26.44 5.57 -12.26
N GLY A 469 -25.43 5.26 -11.44
CA GLY A 469 -25.39 5.53 -9.99
C GLY A 469 -24.24 6.46 -9.58
N ALA A 470 -23.98 6.55 -8.28
CA ALA A 470 -22.77 7.19 -7.78
C ALA A 470 -21.58 6.23 -7.97
N GLU A 471 -20.74 6.52 -8.97
CA GLU A 471 -19.62 5.66 -9.36
C GLU A 471 -18.35 6.01 -8.58
N TYR A 472 -17.82 4.97 -7.94
CA TYR A 472 -16.51 4.90 -7.32
C TYR A 472 -15.75 3.73 -7.96
N VAL A 473 -14.55 3.44 -7.46
CA VAL A 473 -13.78 2.27 -7.92
C VAL A 473 -13.21 1.49 -6.74
N TRP A 474 -12.93 0.23 -7.00
CA TRP A 474 -12.05 -0.58 -6.18
C TRP A 474 -11.05 -1.27 -7.11
N HIS A 475 -9.79 -1.35 -6.69
CA HIS A 475 -8.72 -1.77 -7.58
C HIS A 475 -7.50 -2.27 -6.83
N CYS A 476 -6.64 -3.01 -7.51
CA CYS A 476 -5.27 -3.20 -7.04
C CYS A 476 -4.51 -1.88 -7.13
N HIS A 477 -3.70 -1.57 -6.12
CA HIS A 477 -2.85 -0.38 -6.08
C HIS A 477 -1.40 -0.68 -6.48
N ILE A 478 -1.16 -1.82 -7.14
CA ILE A 478 -0.02 -1.96 -8.03
C ILE A 478 -0.42 -1.25 -9.32
N LEU A 479 0.18 -0.10 -9.63
CA LEU A 479 -0.35 0.79 -10.67
C LEU A 479 -0.33 0.17 -12.07
N GLU A 480 0.61 -0.73 -12.31
CA GLU A 480 0.68 -1.52 -13.54
C GLU A 480 -0.50 -2.50 -13.65
N HIS A 481 -0.89 -3.14 -12.54
CA HIS A 481 -2.09 -3.97 -12.46
C HIS A 481 -3.34 -3.12 -12.61
N GLU A 482 -3.44 -1.98 -11.91
CA GLU A 482 -4.58 -1.05 -11.99
C GLU A 482 -4.91 -0.66 -13.43
N GLU A 483 -3.88 -0.25 -14.18
CA GLU A 483 -4.04 0.24 -15.55
C GLU A 483 -4.27 -0.88 -16.58
N HIS A 484 -4.01 -2.15 -16.22
CA HIS A 484 -4.02 -3.29 -17.14
C HIS A 484 -4.42 -4.62 -16.46
N ASP A 485 -5.62 -4.78 -15.90
CA ASP A 485 -6.81 -3.92 -15.88
C ASP A 485 -7.59 -4.22 -14.58
N MET A 486 -6.84 -4.28 -13.47
CA MET A 486 -7.26 -4.78 -12.16
C MET A 486 -8.03 -3.73 -11.37
N MET A 487 -8.99 -3.09 -12.03
CA MET A 487 -9.87 -2.06 -11.50
C MET A 487 -11.31 -2.35 -11.91
N ARG A 488 -12.27 -2.11 -11.02
CA ARG A 488 -13.69 -2.28 -11.30
C ARG A 488 -14.53 -1.14 -10.73
N PRO A 489 -15.63 -0.75 -11.38
CA PRO A 489 -16.56 0.22 -10.84
C PRO A 489 -17.29 -0.33 -9.61
N LEU A 490 -17.32 0.47 -8.55
CA LEU A 490 -18.19 0.32 -7.38
C LEU A 490 -19.33 1.32 -7.52
N VAL A 491 -20.57 0.86 -7.61
CA VAL A 491 -21.72 1.72 -7.91
C VAL A 491 -22.67 1.75 -6.73
N ILE A 492 -22.93 2.94 -6.19
CA ILE A 492 -23.88 3.12 -5.10
C ILE A 492 -25.19 3.70 -5.64
N ILE A 493 -26.31 3.06 -5.30
CA ILE A 493 -27.67 3.38 -5.80
C ILE A 493 -28.67 3.71 -4.70
#